data_AF-A0A7V1XNX8-F1
#
_entry.id   AF-A0A7V1XNX8-F1
#
_cell.length_a   1.000
_cell.length_b   1.000
_cell.length_c   1.000
_cell.angle_alpha   90.00
_cell.angle_beta   90.00
_cell.angle_gamma   90.00
#
_symmetry.space_group_name_H-M   'P 1'
#
loop_
_entity.id
_entity.type
_entity.pdbx_description
1 polymer ?
#
loop_
_entity_poly.entity_id
_entity_poly.type
_entity_poly.pdbx_seq_one_letter_code
_entity_poly.pdbx_strand_id
1 'polypeptide(L)'
;MPLSPSALRAALRRIGADAPVRFDEVTASTQETAEALAAAGAPEWTLVAAGHQTAGRGRLGRTWADVPGALLVSIVLRPAVASDRAGLITLAAGAAAAEALHVLGAPGIRCRFPNDLLAGEAKVGGILATASLRADRLEHVVLGLGVNLGRA
;
A
#
# COMPACT_ATOMS: atom_id res chain seq x y z
N MET A 1 11.72 -13.42 6.18
CA MET A 1 10.92 -14.34 5.33
C MET A 1 10.49 -13.56 4.10
N PRO A 2 10.67 -14.06 2.87
CA PRO A 2 10.20 -13.36 1.68
C PRO A 2 8.68 -13.17 1.73
N LEU A 3 8.17 -12.14 1.06
CA LEU A 3 6.73 -11.98 0.85
C LEU A 3 6.21 -13.25 0.18
N SER A 4 5.14 -13.82 0.75
CA SER A 4 4.50 -15.02 0.21
C SER A 4 2.99 -14.92 0.41
N PRO A 5 2.18 -15.59 -0.43
CA PRO A 5 0.74 -15.67 -0.22
C PRO A 5 0.34 -16.14 1.18
N SER A 6 1.09 -17.06 1.78
CA SER A 6 0.81 -17.57 3.13
C SER A 6 1.09 -16.51 4.22
N ALA A 7 2.20 -15.78 4.12
CA ALA A 7 2.50 -14.69 5.05
C ALA A 7 1.47 -13.56 4.97
N LEU A 8 1.04 -13.21 3.75
CA LEU A 8 0.03 -12.18 3.51
C LEU A 8 -1.35 -12.59 4.07
N ARG A 9 -1.79 -13.84 3.85
CA ARG A 9 -3.02 -14.35 4.46
C ARG A 9 -2.94 -14.39 5.98
N ALA A 10 -1.78 -14.76 6.54
CA ALA A 10 -1.57 -14.72 7.99
C ALA A 10 -1.65 -13.29 8.54
N ALA A 11 -1.12 -12.30 7.82
CA ALA A 11 -1.22 -10.89 8.19
C ALA A 11 -2.68 -10.40 8.21
N LEU A 12 -3.49 -10.75 7.21
CA LEU A 12 -4.92 -10.42 7.19
C LEU A 12 -5.66 -11.05 8.38
N ARG A 13 -5.39 -12.33 8.68
CA ARG A 13 -6.03 -13.01 9.83
C ARG A 13 -5.71 -12.35 11.17
N ARG A 14 -4.51 -11.79 11.34
CA ARG A 14 -4.12 -11.06 12.58
C ARG A 14 -4.97 -9.83 12.84
N ILE A 15 -5.56 -9.24 11.81
CA ILE A 15 -6.48 -8.10 11.92
C ILE A 15 -7.95 -8.52 11.80
N GLY A 16 -8.23 -9.83 11.84
CA GLY A 16 -9.59 -10.36 11.72
C GLY A 16 -10.17 -10.30 10.30
N ALA A 17 -9.34 -10.07 9.28
CA ALA A 17 -9.78 -10.04 7.89
C ALA A 17 -9.56 -11.40 7.20
N ASP A 18 -10.51 -11.79 6.36
CA ASP A 18 -10.39 -12.90 5.43
C ASP A 18 -10.78 -12.43 4.03
N ALA A 19 -9.78 -12.20 3.17
CA ALA A 19 -9.97 -11.61 1.86
C ALA A 19 -8.99 -12.21 0.84
N PRO A 20 -9.27 -12.07 -0.47
CA PRO A 20 -8.37 -12.55 -1.51
C PRO A 20 -6.97 -11.95 -1.40
N VAL A 21 -5.97 -12.80 -1.60
CA VAL A 21 -4.56 -12.43 -1.68
C VAL A 21 -4.03 -12.82 -3.03
N ARG A 22 -3.43 -11.86 -3.73
CA ARG A 22 -2.67 -12.05 -4.96
C ARG A 22 -1.20 -11.69 -4.71
N PHE A 23 -0.31 -12.54 -5.18
CA PHE A 23 1.13 -12.28 -5.21
C PHE A 23 1.64 -12.59 -6.61
N ASP A 24 2.33 -11.64 -7.22
CA ASP A 24 3.02 -11.82 -8.49
C ASP A 24 4.52 -11.62 -8.27
N GLU A 25 5.37 -12.52 -8.78
CA GLU A 25 6.82 -12.32 -8.67
C GLU A 25 7.24 -11.01 -9.35
N VAL A 26 6.66 -10.75 -10.52
CA VAL A 26 6.83 -9.51 -11.29
C VAL A 26 5.47 -9.04 -11.78
N THR A 27 5.18 -7.74 -11.61
CA THR A 27 3.99 -7.09 -12.17
C THR A 27 4.36 -5.70 -12.71
N ALA A 28 3.48 -5.08 -13.49
CA ALA A 28 3.64 -3.67 -13.84
C ALA A 28 3.49 -2.80 -12.59
N SER A 29 2.37 -2.96 -11.87
CA SER A 29 2.06 -2.22 -10.65
C SER A 29 1.04 -2.98 -9.81
N THR A 30 1.33 -3.18 -8.52
CA THR A 30 0.34 -3.73 -7.57
C THR A 30 -0.87 -2.81 -7.46
N GLN A 31 -0.66 -1.48 -7.59
CA GLN A 31 -1.71 -0.48 -7.53
C GLN A 31 -2.72 -0.65 -8.67
N GLU A 32 -2.24 -0.81 -9.91
CA GLU A 32 -3.10 -0.99 -11.08
C GLU A 32 -3.87 -2.31 -11.00
N THR A 33 -3.19 -3.37 -10.57
CA THR A 33 -3.83 -4.67 -10.36
C THR A 33 -4.93 -4.59 -9.30
N ALA A 34 -4.68 -3.90 -8.18
CA ALA A 34 -5.67 -3.72 -7.13
C ALA A 34 -6.84 -2.79 -7.56
N GLU A 35 -6.57 -1.74 -8.34
CA GLU A 35 -7.61 -0.88 -8.94
C GLU A 35 -8.53 -1.69 -9.87
N ALA A 36 -7.96 -2.56 -10.72
CA ALA A 36 -8.75 -3.44 -11.59
C ALA A 36 -9.60 -4.44 -10.79
N LEU A 37 -9.05 -5.05 -9.73
CA LEU A 37 -9.79 -5.96 -8.86
C LEU A 37 -10.92 -5.24 -8.10
N ALA A 38 -10.66 -4.04 -7.57
CA ALA A 38 -11.66 -3.25 -6.87
C ALA A 38 -12.83 -2.87 -7.77
N ALA A 39 -12.54 -2.45 -9.01
CA ALA A 39 -13.54 -2.16 -10.04
C ALA A 39 -14.36 -3.41 -10.44
N ALA A 40 -13.73 -4.59 -10.43
CA ALA A 40 -14.41 -5.88 -10.65
C ALA A 40 -15.20 -6.38 -9.42
N GLY A 41 -15.26 -5.60 -8.33
CA GLY A 41 -16.06 -5.92 -7.15
C GLY A 41 -15.32 -6.71 -6.07
N ALA A 42 -13.99 -6.77 -6.08
CA ALA A 42 -13.23 -7.41 -5.01
C ALA A 42 -13.56 -6.81 -3.63
N PRO A 43 -13.67 -7.65 -2.58
CA PRO A 43 -14.08 -7.18 -1.26
C PRO A 43 -13.00 -6.30 -0.61
N GLU A 44 -13.41 -5.60 0.45
CA GLU A 44 -12.47 -4.93 1.33
C GLU A 44 -11.39 -5.90 1.84
N TRP A 45 -10.19 -5.39 2.08
CA TRP A 45 -8.99 -6.13 2.49
C TRP A 45 -8.39 -7.03 1.41
N THR A 46 -8.92 -7.02 0.18
CA THR A 46 -8.23 -7.65 -0.95
C THR A 46 -6.82 -7.08 -1.06
N LEU A 47 -5.84 -7.97 -1.01
CA LEU A 47 -4.42 -7.60 -0.93
C LEU A 47 -3.70 -8.10 -2.17
N VAL A 48 -3.01 -7.18 -2.85
CA VAL A 48 -2.13 -7.47 -3.98
C VAL A 48 -0.71 -7.14 -3.56
N ALA A 49 0.22 -8.06 -3.77
CA ALA A 49 1.63 -7.86 -3.49
C ALA A 49 2.49 -8.28 -4.68
N ALA A 50 3.71 -7.77 -4.75
CA ALA A 50 4.67 -8.21 -5.75
C ALA A 50 6.11 -8.31 -5.21
N GLY A 51 6.90 -9.16 -5.84
CA GLY A 51 8.36 -9.21 -5.64
C GLY A 51 9.08 -8.04 -6.30
N HIS A 52 8.58 -7.58 -7.46
CA HIS A 52 9.14 -6.48 -8.24
C HIS A 52 8.05 -5.78 -9.09
N GLN A 53 8.20 -4.47 -9.31
CA GLN A 53 7.34 -3.68 -10.20
C GLN A 53 8.11 -3.07 -11.38
N THR A 54 7.70 -3.35 -12.61
CA THR A 54 8.34 -2.79 -13.81
C THR A 54 7.86 -1.38 -14.16
N ALA A 55 6.69 -0.99 -13.67
CA ALA A 55 6.05 0.31 -13.92
C ALA A 55 5.36 0.83 -12.65
N GLY A 56 6.08 0.83 -11.53
CA GLY A 56 5.53 1.24 -10.25
C GLY A 56 4.98 2.68 -10.28
N ARG A 57 3.84 2.89 -9.62
CA ARG A 57 3.15 4.18 -9.62
C ARG A 57 3.40 4.96 -8.33
N GLY A 58 3.56 6.27 -8.50
CA GLY A 58 3.60 7.26 -7.44
C GLY A 58 2.57 8.37 -7.67
N ARG A 59 2.46 9.29 -6.70
CA ARG A 59 1.55 10.45 -6.80
C ARG A 59 1.93 11.37 -7.96
N LEU A 60 0.91 12.01 -8.54
CA LEU A 60 1.05 13.03 -9.59
C LEU A 60 1.80 12.50 -10.83
N GLY A 61 1.54 11.25 -11.20
CA GLY A 61 2.14 10.62 -12.39
C GLY A 61 3.62 10.25 -12.26
N ARG A 62 4.23 10.39 -11.08
CA ARG A 62 5.62 9.96 -10.85
C ARG A 62 5.74 8.44 -10.83
N THR A 63 6.90 7.93 -11.21
CA THR A 63 7.22 6.50 -11.12
C THR A 63 7.79 6.15 -9.74
N TRP A 64 7.48 4.94 -9.27
CA TRP A 64 8.11 4.29 -8.12
C TRP A 64 9.05 3.20 -8.62
N ALA A 65 10.30 3.24 -8.18
CA ALA A 65 11.30 2.21 -8.46
C ALA A 65 11.62 1.48 -7.15
N ASP A 66 11.48 0.15 -7.17
CA ASP A 66 11.79 -0.70 -6.04
C ASP A 66 13.23 -1.25 -6.10
N VAL A 67 13.67 -1.82 -4.98
CA VAL A 67 14.92 -2.56 -4.85
C VAL A 67 14.63 -4.00 -4.41
N PRO A 68 15.52 -4.97 -4.66
CA PRO A 68 15.30 -6.34 -4.22
C PRO A 68 15.05 -6.43 -2.70
N GLY A 69 13.91 -7.00 -2.32
CA GLY A 69 13.48 -7.08 -0.92
C GLY A 69 12.50 -5.99 -0.47
N ALA A 70 12.13 -5.06 -1.36
CA ALA A 70 11.11 -4.06 -1.06
C ALA A 70 9.75 -4.69 -0.72
N LEU A 71 9.04 -4.04 0.21
CA LEU A 71 7.62 -4.29 0.45
C LEU A 71 6.80 -3.53 -0.58
N LEU A 72 6.12 -4.26 -1.46
CA LEU A 72 5.25 -3.71 -2.50
C LEU A 72 3.86 -4.31 -2.33
N VAL A 73 2.95 -3.55 -1.75
CA VAL A 73 1.58 -4.01 -1.46
C VAL A 73 0.55 -2.96 -1.83
N SER A 74 -0.61 -3.39 -2.30
CA SER A 74 -1.79 -2.56 -2.53
C SER A 74 -3.01 -3.24 -1.93
N ILE A 75 -3.84 -2.47 -1.23
CA ILE A 75 -4.99 -2.95 -0.47
C ILE A 75 -6.26 -2.25 -0.95
N VAL A 76 -7.31 -3.02 -1.20
CA VAL A 76 -8.65 -2.50 -1.48
C VAL A 76 -9.35 -2.17 -0.17
N LEU A 77 -9.77 -0.91 -0.01
CA LEU A 77 -10.53 -0.40 1.14
C LEU A 77 -11.91 0.07 0.69
N ARG A 78 -12.95 -0.12 1.51
CA ARG A 78 -14.32 0.34 1.25
C ARG A 78 -14.83 1.19 2.41
N PRO A 79 -14.17 2.33 2.70
CA PRO A 79 -14.42 3.10 3.91
C PRO A 79 -15.76 3.85 3.83
N ALA A 80 -16.50 3.85 4.94
CA ALA A 80 -17.71 4.64 5.11
C ALA A 80 -17.40 6.10 5.51
N VAL A 81 -16.60 6.80 4.69
CA VAL A 81 -16.27 8.22 4.89
C VAL A 81 -16.73 9.06 3.70
N ALA A 82 -16.99 10.33 3.95
CA ALA A 82 -17.29 11.29 2.89
C ALA A 82 -16.10 11.42 1.92
N SER A 83 -16.38 11.68 0.63
CA SER A 83 -15.37 11.71 -0.43
C SER A 83 -14.33 12.82 -0.23
N ASP A 84 -14.72 13.96 0.35
CA ASP A 84 -13.84 15.05 0.77
C ASP A 84 -12.84 14.66 1.88
N ARG A 85 -13.12 13.57 2.61
CA ARG A 85 -12.27 13.01 3.67
C ARG A 85 -11.37 11.87 3.20
N ALA A 86 -11.44 11.45 1.95
CA ALA A 86 -10.62 10.34 1.42
C ALA A 86 -9.11 10.58 1.60
N GLY A 87 -8.67 11.86 1.59
CA GLY A 87 -7.27 12.23 1.84
C GLY A 87 -6.74 11.81 3.22
N LEU A 88 -7.61 11.69 4.23
CA LEU A 88 -7.23 11.25 5.57
C LEU A 88 -6.68 9.81 5.58
N ILE A 89 -7.08 8.97 4.62
CA ILE A 89 -6.61 7.59 4.51
C ILE A 89 -5.11 7.56 4.18
N THR A 90 -4.64 8.46 3.31
CA THR A 90 -3.20 8.57 3.00
C THR A 90 -2.41 8.97 4.25
N LEU A 91 -2.93 9.93 5.01
CA LEU A 91 -2.27 10.43 6.22
C LEU A 91 -2.22 9.37 7.32
N ALA A 92 -3.34 8.67 7.54
CA ALA A 92 -3.43 7.57 8.49
C ALA A 92 -2.48 6.43 8.12
N ALA A 93 -2.42 6.05 6.84
CA ALA A 93 -1.51 5.02 6.36
C ALA A 93 -0.04 5.43 6.51
N GLY A 94 0.31 6.69 6.25
CA GLY A 94 1.65 7.22 6.47
C GLY A 94 2.09 7.18 7.93
N ALA A 95 1.19 7.59 8.85
CA ALA A 95 1.44 7.51 10.29
C ALA A 95 1.61 6.06 10.76
N ALA A 96 0.68 5.17 10.36
CA ALA A 96 0.73 3.76 10.73
C ALA A 96 1.98 3.05 10.19
N ALA A 97 2.42 3.37 8.97
CA ALA A 97 3.64 2.81 8.41
C ALA A 97 4.89 3.27 9.16
N ALA A 98 4.98 4.55 9.53
CA ALA A 98 6.09 5.05 10.34
C ALA A 98 6.12 4.42 11.74
N GLU A 99 4.96 4.27 12.39
CA GLU A 99 4.83 3.60 13.69
C GLU A 99 5.24 2.11 13.60
N ALA A 100 4.78 1.39 12.58
CA ALA A 100 5.15 0.01 12.35
C ALA A 100 6.67 -0.15 12.15
N LEU A 101 7.29 0.73 11.36
CA LEU A 101 8.74 0.72 11.14
C LEU A 101 9.53 1.05 12.41
N HIS A 102 9.03 1.94 13.26
CA HIS A 102 9.60 2.21 14.57
C HIS A 102 9.64 0.94 15.43
N VAL A 103 8.51 0.24 15.55
CA VAL A 103 8.38 -1.01 16.32
C VAL A 103 9.31 -2.11 15.78
N LEU A 104 9.54 -2.12 14.46
CA LEU A 104 10.45 -3.04 13.79
C LEU A 104 11.94 -2.67 13.92
N GLY A 105 12.29 -1.66 14.72
CA GLY A 105 13.68 -1.28 15.00
C GLY A 105 14.24 -0.20 14.07
N ALA A 106 13.40 0.51 13.33
CA ALA A 106 13.79 1.66 12.51
C ALA A 106 13.17 2.99 13.03
N PRO A 107 13.45 3.39 14.29
CA PRO A 107 12.79 4.54 14.93
C PRO A 107 13.11 5.89 14.27
N GLY A 108 14.16 5.96 13.45
CA GLY A 108 14.52 7.17 12.68
C GLY A 108 13.69 7.38 11.41
N ILE A 109 12.82 6.42 11.04
CA ILE A 109 11.94 6.58 9.87
C ILE A 109 10.74 7.44 10.26
N ARG A 110 10.53 8.54 9.53
CA ARG A 110 9.43 9.49 9.73
C ARG A 110 8.55 9.60 8.49
N CYS A 111 7.27 9.87 8.70
CA CYS A 111 6.36 10.22 7.61
C CYS A 111 6.46 11.73 7.32
N ARG A 112 7.09 12.11 6.21
CA ARG A 112 7.01 13.48 5.67
C ARG A 112 5.69 13.63 4.92
N PHE A 113 4.92 14.64 5.31
CA PHE A 113 3.68 14.98 4.65
C PHE A 113 3.86 15.15 3.11
N PRO A 114 2.91 14.68 2.29
CA PRO A 114 1.70 13.97 2.69
C PRO A 114 1.83 12.44 2.76
N ASN A 115 2.94 11.86 2.27
CA ASN A 115 2.94 10.43 1.94
C ASN A 115 4.34 9.80 1.79
N ASP A 116 5.42 10.48 2.17
CA ASP A 116 6.77 9.98 2.01
C ASP A 116 7.30 9.43 3.33
N LEU A 117 7.91 8.24 3.32
CA LEU A 117 8.65 7.71 4.47
C LEU A 117 10.13 8.02 4.27
N LEU A 118 10.74 8.70 5.24
CA LEU A 118 12.12 9.17 5.16
C LEU A 118 12.99 8.61 6.28
N ALA A 119 14.21 8.19 5.94
CA ALA A 119 15.30 8.00 6.89
C ALA A 119 16.25 9.22 6.78
N GLY A 120 16.20 10.12 7.75
CA GLY A 120 16.78 11.47 7.58
C GLY A 120 16.08 12.19 6.43
N GLU A 121 16.84 12.64 5.42
CA GLU A 121 16.30 13.26 4.20
C GLU A 121 16.08 12.27 3.04
N ALA A 122 16.57 11.03 3.17
CA ALA A 122 16.47 10.03 2.13
C ALA A 122 15.09 9.37 2.14
N LYS A 123 14.43 9.34 0.97
CA LYS A 123 13.15 8.65 0.82
C LYS A 123 13.34 7.14 0.75
N VAL A 124 12.77 6.44 1.72
CA VAL A 124 12.82 4.97 1.84
C VAL A 124 11.51 4.30 1.47
N GLY A 125 10.41 5.05 1.45
CA GLY A 125 9.10 4.51 1.12
C GLY A 125 8.09 5.57 0.73
N GLY A 126 6.93 5.13 0.31
CA GLY A 126 5.82 6.02 -0.04
C GLY A 126 4.48 5.33 0.02
N ILE A 127 3.47 6.16 0.29
CA ILE A 127 2.06 5.78 0.29
C ILE A 127 1.40 6.38 -0.94
N LEU A 128 0.54 5.60 -1.60
CA LEU A 128 -0.32 6.04 -2.69
C LEU A 128 -1.75 5.64 -2.37
N ALA A 129 -2.69 6.58 -2.38
CA ALA A 129 -4.12 6.25 -2.28
C ALA A 129 -4.84 6.80 -3.52
N THR A 130 -5.53 5.94 -4.25
CA THR A 130 -6.42 6.33 -5.35
C THR A 130 -7.86 6.07 -4.91
N ALA A 131 -8.72 7.08 -4.99
CA ALA A 131 -10.14 6.96 -4.69
C ALA A 131 -10.96 6.74 -5.97
N SER A 132 -11.93 5.83 -5.93
CA SER A 132 -12.99 5.72 -6.94
C SER A 132 -14.28 6.30 -6.39
N LEU A 133 -14.95 7.14 -7.18
CA LEU A 133 -16.20 7.79 -6.83
C LEU A 133 -17.32 7.32 -7.75
N ARG A 134 -18.50 7.11 -7.17
CA ARG A 134 -19.74 6.85 -7.91
C ARG A 134 -20.84 7.77 -7.40
N ALA A 135 -21.32 8.68 -8.27
CA ALA A 135 -22.30 9.71 -7.90
C ALA A 135 -21.90 10.46 -6.61
N ASP A 136 -20.68 10.99 -6.61
CA ASP A 136 -20.03 11.72 -5.50
C ASP A 136 -19.82 10.95 -4.18
N ARG A 137 -20.23 9.68 -4.14
CA ARG A 137 -19.94 8.78 -3.02
C ARG A 137 -18.64 8.03 -3.25
N LEU A 138 -17.85 7.93 -2.19
CA LEU A 138 -16.65 7.12 -2.18
C LEU A 138 -17.03 5.64 -2.27
N GLU A 139 -16.66 4.97 -3.36
CA GLU A 139 -16.98 3.56 -3.59
C GLU A 139 -15.89 2.64 -3.03
N HIS A 140 -14.63 3.00 -3.28
CA HIS A 140 -13.47 2.31 -2.75
C HIS A 140 -12.23 3.20 -2.81
N VAL A 141 -11.21 2.82 -2.05
CA VAL A 141 -9.87 3.39 -2.10
C VAL A 141 -8.87 2.25 -2.27
N VAL A 142 -7.96 2.38 -3.23
CA VAL A 142 -6.82 1.48 -3.33
C VAL A 142 -5.62 2.15 -2.69
N LEU A 143 -5.14 1.56 -1.60
CA LEU A 143 -4.02 2.02 -0.81
C LEU A 143 -2.77 1.19 -1.12
N GLY A 144 -1.85 1.78 -1.86
CA GLY A 144 -0.52 1.27 -2.14
C GLY A 144 0.52 1.71 -1.10
N LEU A 145 1.38 0.78 -0.68
CA LEU A 145 2.56 1.01 0.15
C LEU A 145 3.77 0.38 -0.52
N GLY A 146 4.77 1.22 -0.81
CA GLY A 146 6.09 0.81 -1.28
C GLY A 146 7.15 1.18 -0.25
N VAL A 147 7.90 0.22 0.27
CA VAL A 147 9.02 0.48 1.21
C VAL A 147 10.24 -0.32 0.79
N ASN A 148 11.34 0.37 0.55
CA ASN A 148 12.62 -0.25 0.26
C ASN A 148 13.23 -0.75 1.57
N LEU A 149 12.93 -2.01 1.90
CA LEU A 149 13.57 -2.75 2.97
C LEU A 149 14.87 -3.32 2.41
N GLY A 150 16.01 -3.02 3.03
CA GLY A 150 17.28 -3.62 2.64
C GLY A 150 17.23 -5.15 2.79
N ARG A 151 18.13 -5.86 2.12
CA ARG A 151 18.36 -7.28 2.44
C ARG A 151 18.94 -7.37 3.85
N ALA A 152 18.31 -8.16 4.72
CA ALA A 152 18.95 -8.65 5.93
C ALA A 152 20.03 -9.68 5.57
#